data_AF-A0A915BF69-F1
#
_entry.id   AF-A0A915BF69-F1
#
_cell.length_a   1.000
_cell.length_b   1.000
_cell.length_c   1.000
_cell.angle_alpha   90.00
_cell.angle_beta   90.00
_cell.angle_gamma   90.00
#
_symmetry.space_group_name_H-M   'P 1'
#
loop_
_entity.id
_entity.type
_entity.pdbx_description
1 polymer ?
#
loop_
_entity_poly.entity_id
_entity_poly.type
_entity_poly.pdbx_seq_one_letter_code
_entity_poly.pdbx_strand_id
1 'polypeptide(L)'
;AQFLQSLAGGIPAPESSLRLIYPCVEDVRNSVEGYMAGGALPYQRKTATRQPYLHERMYKWRCERFGRTRAMPHIKSYSAFSDGRCVPSWLLVTSANLSKAAWGELQKNESQLAIRSYELGVLLTDEDSLQLLPYDMPLTKFEAGDQPWICDDIYTKPDIHGATWPPD
;
A
#
# COMPACT_ATOMS: atom_id res chain seq x y z
N ALA A 1 -12.21 -10.54 -3.98
CA ALA A 1 -12.02 -11.96 -4.34
C ALA A 1 -10.81 -12.24 -5.27
N GLN A 2 -10.87 -11.99 -6.59
CA GLN A 2 -9.87 -12.51 -7.57
C GLN A 2 -8.40 -12.15 -7.29
N PHE A 3 -8.11 -10.89 -6.96
CA PHE A 3 -6.73 -10.44 -6.70
C PHE A 3 -6.12 -11.17 -5.50
N LEU A 4 -6.85 -11.25 -4.38
CA LEU A 4 -6.41 -11.95 -3.18
C LEU A 4 -6.21 -13.45 -3.44
N GLN A 5 -7.13 -14.08 -4.18
CA GLN A 5 -7.02 -15.49 -4.54
C GLN A 5 -5.78 -15.76 -5.42
N SER A 6 -5.45 -14.83 -6.33
CA SER A 6 -4.25 -14.92 -7.15
C SER A 6 -2.97 -14.79 -6.31
N LEU A 7 -2.93 -13.83 -5.38
CA LEU A 7 -1.80 -13.69 -4.44
C LEU A 7 -1.64 -14.90 -3.51
N ALA A 8 -2.74 -15.56 -3.15
CA ALA A 8 -2.73 -16.76 -2.34
C ALA A 8 -2.37 -18.04 -3.13
N GLY A 9 -1.92 -17.93 -4.38
CA GLY A 9 -1.56 -19.09 -5.22
C GLY A 9 -2.75 -20.00 -5.52
N GLY A 10 -3.96 -19.45 -5.59
CA GLY A 10 -5.20 -20.20 -5.79
C GLY A 10 -5.81 -20.80 -4.52
N ILE A 11 -5.11 -20.74 -3.38
CA ILE A 11 -5.65 -21.18 -2.09
C ILE A 11 -6.75 -20.20 -1.66
N PRO A 12 -7.96 -20.68 -1.31
CA PRO A 12 -9.01 -19.82 -0.79
C PRO A 12 -8.54 -19.07 0.46
N ALA A 13 -8.51 -17.74 0.38
CA ALA A 13 -8.14 -16.87 1.48
C ALA A 13 -9.34 -16.00 1.87
N PRO A 14 -9.68 -15.91 3.17
CA PRO A 14 -10.74 -15.01 3.63
C PRO A 14 -10.42 -13.58 3.21
N GLU A 15 -11.40 -12.79 2.78
CA GLU A 15 -11.14 -11.42 2.36
C GLU A 15 -10.52 -10.54 3.45
N SER A 16 -10.78 -10.87 4.72
CA SER A 16 -10.19 -10.24 5.91
C SER A 16 -8.68 -10.48 6.08
N SER A 17 -8.10 -11.43 5.34
CA SER A 17 -6.65 -11.69 5.31
C SER A 17 -5.87 -10.64 4.51
N LEU A 18 -6.54 -9.89 3.63
CA LEU A 18 -5.90 -8.83 2.85
C LEU A 18 -5.55 -7.65 3.76
N ARG A 19 -4.27 -7.32 3.82
CA ARG A 19 -3.74 -6.17 4.56
C ARG A 19 -3.08 -5.20 3.57
N LEU A 20 -3.43 -3.93 3.66
CA LEU A 20 -2.94 -2.87 2.79
C LEU A 20 -2.13 -1.87 3.61
N ILE A 21 -0.84 -1.74 3.34
CA ILE A 21 -0.02 -0.67 3.92
C ILE A 21 -0.12 0.54 3.00
N TYR A 22 -0.64 1.64 3.52
CA TYR A 22 -0.74 2.91 2.80
C TYR A 22 -0.66 4.06 3.82
N PRO A 23 0.11 5.14 3.55
CA PRO A 23 0.26 6.24 4.49
C PRO A 23 -1.09 6.86 4.90
N CYS A 24 -1.28 7.06 6.21
CA CYS A 24 -2.37 7.91 6.68
C CYS A 24 -2.00 9.39 6.57
N VAL A 25 -2.99 10.29 6.72
CA VAL A 25 -2.78 11.75 6.69
C VAL A 25 -1.68 12.18 7.68
N GLU A 26 -1.68 11.61 8.88
CA GLU A 26 -0.67 11.92 9.90
C GLU A 26 0.71 11.35 9.55
N ASP A 27 0.80 10.21 8.85
CA ASP A 27 2.09 9.70 8.34
C ASP A 27 2.71 10.69 7.35
N VAL A 28 1.91 11.23 6.41
CA VAL A 28 2.38 12.22 5.43
C VAL A 28 2.71 13.55 6.11
N ARG A 29 1.81 14.07 6.94
CA ARG A 29 1.98 15.35 7.66
C ARG A 29 3.25 15.40 8.51
N ASN A 30 3.60 14.28 9.16
CA ASN A 30 4.79 14.18 10.01
C ASN A 30 6.03 13.60 9.28
N SER A 31 5.92 13.36 7.96
CA SER A 31 7.03 12.87 7.13
C SER A 31 8.16 13.90 7.04
N VAL A 32 9.34 13.49 6.57
CA VAL A 32 10.49 14.39 6.38
C VAL A 32 10.24 15.47 5.32
N GLU A 33 9.35 15.22 4.38
CA GLU A 33 8.96 16.17 3.32
C GLU A 33 7.64 16.91 3.64
N GLY A 34 7.00 16.61 4.78
CA GLY A 34 5.67 17.15 5.10
C GLY A 34 4.62 16.75 4.06
N TYR A 35 3.66 17.63 3.78
CA TYR A 35 2.61 17.35 2.80
C TYR A 35 3.12 17.14 1.38
N MET A 36 4.31 17.65 1.03
CA MET A 36 4.89 17.46 -0.30
C MET A 36 5.16 15.99 -0.64
N ALA A 37 5.44 15.14 0.35
CA ALA A 37 5.54 13.69 0.12
C ALA A 37 4.24 13.11 -0.46
N GLY A 38 3.10 13.70 -0.11
CA GLY A 38 1.78 13.28 -0.58
C GLY A 38 1.57 13.44 -2.09
N GLY A 39 2.36 14.29 -2.76
CA GLY A 39 2.33 14.42 -4.21
C GLY A 39 2.71 13.13 -4.95
N ALA A 40 3.52 12.27 -4.31
CA ALA A 40 3.92 10.97 -4.85
C ALA A 40 2.96 9.81 -4.49
N LEU A 41 1.84 10.13 -3.82
CA LEU A 41 0.84 9.17 -3.34
C LEU A 41 -0.52 9.43 -4.01
N PRO A 42 -0.72 9.08 -5.29
CA PRO A 42 -1.82 9.57 -6.12
C PRO A 42 -3.16 8.84 -5.89
N TYR A 43 -3.64 8.77 -4.66
CA TYR A 43 -4.96 8.23 -4.33
C TYR A 43 -6.01 9.33 -4.31
N GLN A 44 -6.91 9.32 -5.30
CA GLN A 44 -7.90 10.38 -5.49
C GLN A 44 -9.20 10.12 -4.74
N ARG A 45 -9.84 11.20 -4.27
CA ARG A 45 -11.11 11.21 -3.55
C ARG A 45 -12.20 10.47 -4.32
N LYS A 46 -12.32 10.72 -5.63
CA LYS A 46 -13.31 10.07 -6.50
C LYS A 46 -13.18 8.55 -6.55
N THR A 47 -11.96 8.03 -6.38
CA THR A 47 -11.69 6.60 -6.35
C THR A 47 -11.98 6.07 -4.95
N ALA A 48 -11.51 6.76 -3.91
CA ALA A 48 -11.69 6.36 -2.53
C ALA A 48 -13.15 6.22 -2.10
N THR A 49 -14.02 7.17 -2.50
CA THR A 49 -15.45 7.15 -2.16
C THR A 49 -16.19 5.94 -2.75
N ARG A 50 -15.66 5.32 -3.81
CA ARG A 50 -16.24 4.13 -4.43
C ARG A 50 -15.82 2.82 -3.77
N GLN A 51 -14.86 2.87 -2.86
CA GLN A 51 -14.28 1.69 -2.20
C GLN A 51 -14.04 1.88 -0.70
N PRO A 52 -15.05 2.36 0.07
CA PRO A 52 -14.90 2.62 1.51
C PRO A 52 -14.52 1.35 2.30
N TYR A 53 -14.91 0.17 1.81
CA TYR A 53 -14.58 -1.14 2.39
C TYR A 53 -13.07 -1.44 2.46
N LEU A 54 -12.22 -0.69 1.73
CA LEU A 54 -10.76 -0.85 1.83
C LEU A 54 -10.19 -0.23 3.10
N HIS A 55 -10.86 0.75 3.71
CA HIS A 55 -10.38 1.43 4.92
C HIS A 55 -10.16 0.44 6.07
N GLU A 56 -11.10 -0.49 6.26
CA GLU A 56 -11.01 -1.58 7.23
C GLU A 56 -9.82 -2.52 7.01
N ARG A 57 -9.14 -2.43 5.87
CA ARG A 57 -7.97 -3.26 5.50
C ARG A 57 -6.66 -2.48 5.52
N MET A 58 -6.69 -1.18 5.84
CA MET A 58 -5.50 -0.31 5.85
C MET A 58 -4.69 -0.42 7.14
N TYR A 59 -3.38 -0.26 6.99
CA TYR A 59 -2.34 -0.29 8.00
C TYR A 59 -1.35 0.86 7.72
N LYS A 60 -0.80 1.42 8.79
CA LYS A 60 0.12 2.57 8.73
C LYS A 60 1.47 2.16 8.14
N TRP A 61 2.12 3.12 7.49
CA TRP A 61 3.50 2.93 7.04
C TRP A 61 4.45 2.95 8.23
N ARG A 62 5.13 1.84 8.53
CA ARG A 62 6.13 1.76 9.60
C ARG A 62 7.38 1.05 9.08
N CYS A 63 8.54 1.62 9.36
CA CYS A 63 9.85 1.14 8.91
C CYS A 63 10.95 1.61 9.89
N GLU A 64 10.72 1.46 11.20
CA GLU A 64 11.66 1.88 12.25
C GLU A 64 12.89 1.03 12.30
N ARG A 65 12.80 -0.26 11.92
CA ARG A 65 13.98 -1.12 11.78
C ARG A 65 15.06 -0.49 10.89
N PHE A 66 14.67 0.29 9.89
CA PHE A 66 15.57 0.98 8.97
C PHE A 66 15.59 2.50 9.14
N GLY A 67 14.90 3.04 10.16
CA GLY A 67 14.79 4.48 10.39
C GLY A 67 14.05 5.25 9.28
N ARG A 68 13.12 4.60 8.58
CA ARG A 68 12.42 5.16 7.40
C ARG A 68 10.93 5.42 7.60
N THR A 69 10.38 5.33 8.82
CA THR A 69 8.93 5.61 9.04
C THR A 69 8.53 7.00 8.61
N ARG A 70 9.43 7.99 8.73
CA ARG A 70 9.16 9.37 8.29
C ARG A 70 9.48 9.60 6.81
N ALA A 71 10.03 8.62 6.09
CA ALA A 71 10.25 8.69 4.64
C ALA A 71 9.08 7.99 3.94
N MET A 72 8.24 8.74 3.22
CA MET A 72 7.04 8.17 2.63
C MET A 72 7.37 7.13 1.54
N PRO A 73 6.63 6.01 1.51
CA PRO A 73 6.94 4.92 0.60
C PRO A 73 6.55 5.27 -0.83
N HIS A 74 7.53 5.30 -1.73
CA HIS A 74 7.29 5.16 -3.17
C HIS A 74 7.62 3.73 -3.68
N ILE A 75 8.10 2.84 -2.80
CA ILE A 75 8.26 1.40 -3.07
C ILE A 75 6.89 0.71 -3.13
N LYS A 76 6.75 -0.31 -3.99
CA LYS A 76 5.58 -1.18 -4.01
C LYS A 76 6.05 -2.61 -3.78
N SER A 77 5.46 -3.25 -2.78
CA SER A 77 5.81 -4.61 -2.40
C SER A 77 4.57 -5.43 -2.08
N TYR A 78 4.61 -6.70 -2.45
CA TYR A 78 3.58 -7.69 -2.15
C TYR A 78 4.23 -8.89 -1.48
N SER A 79 3.55 -9.50 -0.52
CA SER A 79 4.05 -10.69 0.18
C SER A 79 2.90 -11.47 0.79
N ALA A 80 3.05 -12.79 0.89
CA ALA A 80 2.14 -13.63 1.68
C ALA A 80 2.85 -14.13 2.93
N PHE A 81 2.09 -14.27 4.01
CA PHE A 81 2.56 -14.81 5.27
C PHE A 81 1.76 -16.07 5.60
N SER A 82 2.44 -17.10 6.07
CA SER A 82 1.79 -18.22 6.75
C SER A 82 1.52 -17.85 8.21
N ASP A 83 0.45 -18.41 8.78
CA ASP A 83 -0.02 -18.07 10.12
C ASP A 83 1.09 -18.14 11.17
N GLY A 84 1.22 -17.05 11.94
CA GLY A 84 2.16 -16.92 13.05
C GLY A 84 3.61 -16.57 12.69
N ARG A 85 3.97 -16.46 11.39
CA ARG A 85 5.34 -16.10 10.97
C ARG A 85 5.48 -14.60 10.71
N CYS A 86 6.63 -14.05 11.09
CA CYS A 86 7.03 -12.67 10.74
C CYS A 86 7.90 -12.60 9.47
N VAL A 87 8.25 -13.76 8.90
CA VAL A 87 8.96 -13.88 7.62
C VAL A 87 7.94 -14.35 6.56
N PRO A 88 7.84 -13.68 5.41
CA PRO A 88 6.90 -14.04 4.37
C PRO A 88 7.34 -15.30 3.61
N SER A 89 6.40 -15.98 2.96
CA SER A 89 6.68 -17.13 2.10
C SER A 89 7.27 -16.72 0.74
N TRP A 90 7.01 -15.48 0.32
CA TRP A 90 7.58 -14.85 -0.87
C TRP A 90 7.47 -13.33 -0.74
N LEU A 91 8.38 -12.60 -1.40
CA LEU A 91 8.37 -11.14 -1.46
C LEU A 91 8.52 -10.70 -2.91
N LEU A 92 7.58 -9.90 -3.39
CA LEU A 92 7.66 -9.23 -4.68
C LEU A 92 7.95 -7.75 -4.45
N VAL A 93 8.99 -7.22 -5.09
CA VAL A 93 9.25 -5.77 -5.19
C VAL A 93 9.03 -5.35 -6.64
N THR A 94 8.21 -4.33 -6.89
CA THR A 94 7.71 -4.01 -8.24
C THR A 94 7.42 -2.51 -8.41
N SER A 95 7.22 -2.08 -9.66
CA SER A 95 6.64 -0.77 -10.00
C SER A 95 5.11 -0.73 -9.85
N ALA A 96 4.46 -1.91 -9.91
CA ALA A 96 3.00 -2.02 -9.94
C ALA A 96 2.34 -1.56 -8.63
N ASN A 97 1.53 -0.49 -8.71
CA ASN A 97 0.58 -0.13 -7.67
C ASN A 97 -0.61 -1.11 -7.62
N LEU A 98 -1.43 -1.04 -6.56
CA LEU A 98 -2.68 -1.79 -6.47
C LEU A 98 -3.74 -1.21 -7.43
N SER A 99 -3.66 -1.59 -8.72
CA SER A 99 -4.59 -1.14 -9.75
C SER A 99 -4.84 -2.22 -10.81
N LYS A 100 -6.02 -2.17 -11.43
CA LYS A 100 -6.36 -3.03 -12.58
C LYS A 100 -5.51 -2.72 -13.82
N ALA A 101 -4.99 -1.50 -13.94
CA ALA A 101 -4.14 -1.13 -15.07
C ALA A 101 -2.79 -1.86 -15.03
N ALA A 102 -2.21 -1.96 -13.83
CA ALA A 102 -0.95 -2.65 -13.55
C ALA A 102 -1.10 -4.17 -13.54
N TRP A 103 -2.09 -4.70 -12.82
CA TRP A 103 -2.24 -6.14 -12.60
C TRP A 103 -3.12 -6.86 -13.62
N GLY A 104 -3.85 -6.11 -14.43
CA GLY A 104 -4.80 -6.63 -15.39
C GLY A 104 -6.20 -6.87 -14.81
N GLU A 105 -7.14 -7.08 -15.73
CA GLU A 105 -8.54 -7.39 -15.46
C GLU A 105 -9.04 -8.43 -16.46
N LEU A 106 -9.71 -9.47 -15.97
CA LEU A 106 -10.32 -10.48 -16.82
C LEU A 106 -11.54 -9.89 -17.57
N GLN A 107 -11.59 -10.13 -18.88
CA GLN A 107 -12.61 -9.65 -19.80
C GLN A 107 -13.06 -10.79 -20.72
N LYS A 108 -14.12 -10.54 -21.51
CA LYS A 108 -14.67 -11.49 -22.49
C LYS A 108 -14.95 -12.87 -21.86
N ASN A 109 -15.78 -12.90 -20.81
CA ASN A 109 -16.10 -14.11 -20.05
C ASN A 109 -14.83 -14.84 -19.56
N GLU A 110 -13.91 -14.10 -18.95
CA GLU A 110 -12.66 -14.60 -18.36
C GLU A 110 -11.66 -15.24 -19.34
N SER A 111 -11.85 -15.06 -20.65
CA SER A 111 -10.95 -15.58 -21.69
C SER A 111 -9.78 -14.64 -22.04
N GLN A 112 -9.82 -13.39 -21.60
CA GLN A 112 -8.80 -12.40 -21.91
C GLN A 112 -8.37 -11.61 -20.66
N LEU A 113 -7.07 -11.60 -20.34
CA LEU A 113 -6.50 -10.72 -19.33
C LEU A 113 -6.02 -9.41 -19.98
N ALA A 114 -6.67 -8.30 -19.67
CA ALA A 114 -6.35 -6.98 -20.24
C ALA A 114 -5.47 -6.16 -19.28
N ILE A 115 -4.22 -5.89 -19.68
CA ILE A 115 -3.24 -5.05 -18.96
C ILE A 115 -3.10 -3.71 -19.70
N ARG A 116 -3.01 -2.60 -18.95
CA ARG A 116 -3.01 -1.23 -19.52
C ARG A 116 -1.73 -0.44 -19.23
N SER A 117 -0.79 -1.03 -18.50
CA SER A 117 0.46 -0.38 -18.08
C SER A 117 1.64 -1.33 -18.23
N TYR A 118 2.82 -0.76 -18.46
CA TYR A 118 4.08 -1.51 -18.41
C TYR A 118 4.58 -1.50 -16.97
N GLU A 119 4.79 -2.68 -16.41
CA GLU A 119 5.23 -2.85 -15.03
C GLU A 119 6.32 -3.92 -14.99
N LEU A 120 7.25 -3.81 -14.04
CA LEU A 120 8.30 -4.79 -13.83
C LEU A 120 8.57 -4.95 -12.33
N GLY A 121 8.85 -6.19 -11.92
CA GLY A 121 9.22 -6.50 -10.55
C GLY A 121 10.06 -7.77 -10.47
N VAL A 122 10.59 -8.02 -9.28
CA VAL A 122 11.44 -9.17 -8.97
C VAL A 122 10.78 -9.93 -7.82
N LEU A 123 10.55 -11.24 -8.04
CA LEU A 123 10.04 -12.14 -7.02
C LEU A 123 11.23 -12.79 -6.30
N LEU A 124 11.27 -12.61 -4.98
CA LEU A 124 12.31 -13.08 -4.09
C LEU A 124 11.74 -14.23 -3.23
N THR A 125 12.51 -15.31 -3.14
CA THR A 125 12.13 -16.54 -2.43
C THR A 125 13.26 -17.12 -1.58
N ASP A 126 14.45 -16.53 -1.62
CA ASP A 126 15.59 -16.91 -0.78
C ASP A 126 15.47 -16.35 0.63
N GLU A 127 15.98 -17.08 1.61
CA GLU A 127 15.81 -16.76 3.03
C GLU A 127 16.39 -15.39 3.43
N ASP A 128 17.52 -14.99 2.84
CA ASP A 128 18.18 -13.73 3.15
C ASP A 128 17.33 -12.53 2.69
N SER A 129 16.83 -12.58 1.46
CA SER A 129 15.96 -11.53 0.91
C SER A 129 14.63 -11.42 1.66
N LEU A 130 14.06 -12.54 2.10
CA LEU A 130 12.79 -12.55 2.84
C LEU A 130 12.91 -11.90 4.23
N GLN A 131 14.13 -11.78 4.78
CA GLN A 131 14.39 -11.04 6.01
C GLN A 131 14.47 -9.52 5.81
N LEU A 132 14.45 -9.03 4.57
CA LEU A 132 14.59 -7.61 4.21
C LEU A 132 13.24 -6.99 3.81
N LEU A 133 12.16 -7.34 4.51
CA LEU A 133 10.87 -6.66 4.36
C LEU A 133 11.05 -5.14 4.46
N PRO A 134 10.51 -4.35 3.51
CA PRO A 134 10.72 -2.90 3.49
C PRO A 134 9.84 -2.15 4.50
N TYR A 135 9.16 -2.86 5.40
CA TYR A 135 8.27 -2.33 6.44
C TYR A 135 8.31 -3.23 7.67
N ASP A 136 7.87 -2.71 8.81
CA ASP A 136 7.91 -3.43 10.08
C ASP A 136 6.78 -4.45 10.24
N MET A 137 7.08 -5.52 10.97
CA MET A 137 6.12 -6.51 11.46
C MET A 137 6.17 -6.56 13.00
N PRO A 138 5.05 -6.74 13.71
CA PRO A 138 3.68 -6.81 13.20
C PRO A 138 3.19 -5.47 12.63
N LEU A 139 2.28 -5.53 11.65
CA LEU A 139 1.72 -4.33 11.03
C LEU A 139 0.94 -3.48 12.05
N THR A 140 1.05 -2.16 11.94
CA THR A 140 0.28 -1.21 12.75
C THR A 140 -1.04 -0.87 12.08
N LYS A 141 -2.16 -1.24 12.69
CA LYS A 141 -3.50 -0.99 12.14
C LYS A 141 -3.83 0.51 12.14
N PHE A 142 -4.63 0.98 11.19
CA PHE A 142 -5.27 2.29 11.28
C PHE A 142 -6.17 2.35 12.53
N GLU A 143 -6.08 3.44 13.28
CA GLU A 143 -6.95 3.75 14.41
C GLU A 143 -8.26 4.39 13.92
N ALA A 144 -9.25 4.53 14.82
CA ALA A 144 -10.59 5.04 14.47
C ALA A 144 -10.59 6.43 13.81
N GLY A 145 -9.59 7.26 14.09
CA GLY A 145 -9.44 8.60 13.51
C GLY A 145 -8.56 8.67 12.26
N ASP A 146 -7.85 7.60 11.92
CA ASP A 146 -6.93 7.63 10.77
C ASP A 146 -7.69 7.65 9.45
N GLN A 147 -7.28 8.56 8.58
CA GLN A 147 -7.72 8.62 7.19
C GLN A 147 -6.54 8.32 6.29
N PRO A 148 -6.73 7.59 5.18
CA PRO A 148 -5.69 7.47 4.16
C PRO A 148 -5.37 8.86 3.61
N TRP A 149 -4.13 9.06 3.19
CA TRP A 149 -3.80 10.22 2.37
C TRP A 149 -4.64 10.23 1.09
N ILE A 150 -5.24 11.37 0.77
CA ILE A 150 -6.01 11.61 -0.45
C ILE A 150 -5.40 12.84 -1.12
N CYS A 151 -4.79 12.66 -2.30
CA CYS A 151 -3.92 13.66 -2.89
C CYS A 151 -4.64 14.93 -3.37
N ASP A 152 -5.95 14.83 -3.65
CA ASP A 152 -6.83 15.91 -4.09
C ASP A 152 -7.76 16.41 -2.97
N ASP A 153 -7.39 16.15 -1.70
CA ASP A 153 -8.09 16.67 -0.53
C ASP A 153 -7.45 17.95 0.03
N ILE A 154 -8.10 18.57 1.02
CA ILE A 154 -7.63 19.77 1.71
C ILE A 154 -7.27 19.42 3.16
N TYR A 155 -6.05 19.74 3.56
CA TYR A 155 -5.52 19.55 4.90
C TYR A 155 -5.02 20.89 5.46
N THR A 156 -5.78 21.44 6.41
CA THR A 156 -5.53 22.78 6.99
C THR A 156 -4.63 22.77 8.22
N LYS A 157 -4.38 21.60 8.81
CA LYS A 157 -3.44 21.46 9.94
C LYS A 157 -2.01 21.58 9.41
N PRO A 158 -1.16 22.46 9.97
CA PRO A 158 0.22 22.58 9.51
C PRO A 158 1.01 21.27 9.59
N ASP A 159 1.82 21.01 8.58
CA ASP A 159 2.84 19.95 8.58
C ASP A 159 4.09 20.36 9.38
N ILE A 160 5.15 19.54 9.31
CA ILE A 160 6.42 19.81 10.01
C ILE A 160 7.15 21.07 9.52
N HIS A 161 6.77 21.61 8.37
CA HIS A 161 7.33 22.82 7.77
C HIS A 161 6.40 24.03 7.93
N GLY A 162 5.25 23.84 8.61
CA GLY A 162 4.25 24.89 8.80
C GLY A 162 3.30 25.07 7.62
N ALA A 163 3.32 24.17 6.63
CA ALA A 163 2.51 24.28 5.41
C ALA A 163 1.18 23.52 5.51
N THR A 164 0.19 23.96 4.72
CA THR A 164 -1.09 23.28 4.47
C THR A 164 -1.04 22.53 3.14
N TRP A 165 -2.09 21.75 2.83
CA TRP A 165 -2.26 21.11 1.53
C TRP A 165 -3.65 21.37 0.94
N PRO A 166 -3.77 21.75 -0.34
CA PRO A 166 -2.67 22.25 -1.17
C PRO A 166 -2.02 23.49 -0.51
N PRO A 167 -0.76 23.81 -0.85
CA PRO A 167 -0.14 25.04 -0.36
C PRO A 167 -0.97 26.25 -0.83
N ASP A 168 -1.09 27.25 0.05
CA ASP A 168 -1.70 28.55 -0.27
C ASP A 168 -0.98 29.28 -1.42
#